data_AF-A0A916VZ93-F1
#
_entry.id   AF-A0A916VZ93-F1
#
_cell.length_a   1.000
_cell.length_b   1.000
_cell.length_c   1.000
_cell.angle_alpha   90.00
_cell.angle_beta   90.00
_cell.angle_gamma   90.00
#
_symmetry.space_group_name_H-M   'P 1'
#
loop_
_entity.id
_entity.type
_entity.pdbx_description
1 polymer ?
#
loop_
_entity_poly.entity_id
_entity_poly.type
_entity_poly.pdbx_seq_one_letter_code
_entity_poly.pdbx_strand_id
1 'polypeptide(L)'
;MIIEIFTTGIIVLTILLGLGYLALELQYRSRPGNALELTSGEWHLAVAEPENYLLVGEMELCNRTKSLEIMVPEIQAEVKLLSGASLEKVNYQTRIIPFHEDASARPDDYWFAYIVKVGKKTKLKISIDIRGENLDQLKSAWIKVNYITYGPQGRIPKVRHIVVPLKFPDPKAIPNQREAQNATVFPIRTHLLTELDDPIEIVKRYVVPHAQPGDIVTIGETPLALIQGRFRHPTDVKPGWVAKRICYFFLPTSSLATACGMQTLVDIVGPTKVLMAFFGGAIAKLLGKPGMFYQFAGEQARLIDDVTGTLPPYDQFIVLGPENPQQLVDQIQTATGLGAAIVDVNDLKAVKILAATSNVSTSLLEDALRSNPAGNADEQTPVVLIRPSS
;
A
#
# COMPACT_ATOMS: atom_id res chain seq x y z
N MET A 1 52.76 -1.82 38.40
CA MET A 1 52.01 -3.02 38.85
C MET A 1 50.67 -2.71 39.54
N ILE A 2 50.58 -2.24 40.80
CA ILE A 2 49.26 -2.03 41.47
C ILE A 2 48.40 -0.95 40.78
N ILE A 3 49.00 0.18 40.38
CA ILE A 3 48.30 1.29 39.70
C ILE A 3 47.82 0.88 38.29
N GLU A 4 48.59 0.06 37.57
CA GLU A 4 48.19 -0.45 36.25
C GLU A 4 47.03 -1.43 36.36
N ILE A 5 47.07 -2.35 37.34
CA ILE A 5 45.97 -3.29 37.58
C ILE A 5 44.68 -2.53 37.94
N PHE A 6 44.77 -1.47 38.75
CA PHE A 6 43.62 -0.61 39.07
C PHE A 6 43.09 0.13 37.85
N THR A 7 43.98 0.73 37.04
CA THR A 7 43.59 1.46 35.82
C THR A 7 42.94 0.55 34.80
N THR A 8 43.52 -0.63 34.54
CA THR A 8 42.94 -1.64 33.66
C THR A 8 41.60 -2.14 34.20
N GLY A 9 41.47 -2.36 35.51
CA GLY A 9 40.21 -2.74 36.15
C GLY A 9 39.10 -1.71 35.95
N ILE A 10 39.41 -0.41 36.09
CA ILE A 10 38.45 0.68 35.86
C ILE A 10 38.03 0.75 34.39
N ILE A 11 38.98 0.60 33.44
CA ILE A 11 38.68 0.60 32.00
C ILE A 11 37.75 -0.56 31.65
N VAL A 12 38.06 -1.77 32.12
CA VAL A 12 37.26 -2.97 31.86
C VAL A 12 35.85 -2.82 32.46
N LEU A 13 35.74 -2.34 33.71
CA LEU A 13 34.45 -2.09 34.34
C LEU A 13 33.63 -1.05 33.57
N THR A 14 34.25 0.03 33.10
CA THR A 14 33.57 1.08 32.32
C THR A 14 33.07 0.55 30.98
N ILE A 15 33.86 -0.27 30.28
CA ILE A 15 33.44 -0.92 29.04
C ILE A 15 32.27 -1.87 29.30
N LEU A 16 32.33 -2.69 30.36
CA LEU A 16 31.25 -3.60 30.71
C LEU A 16 29.95 -2.87 31.09
N LEU A 17 30.04 -1.78 31.86
CA LEU A 17 28.89 -0.93 32.18
C LEU A 17 28.32 -0.27 30.91
N GLY A 18 29.17 0.20 30.00
CA GLY A 18 28.76 0.78 28.72
C GLY A 18 28.06 -0.24 27.81
N LEU A 19 28.62 -1.45 27.70
CA LEU A 19 28.01 -2.56 26.95
C LEU A 19 26.70 -3.02 27.61
N GLY A 20 26.64 -3.08 28.94
CA GLY A 20 25.43 -3.42 29.69
C GLY A 20 24.33 -2.38 29.48
N TYR A 21 24.65 -1.09 29.55
CA TYR A 21 23.72 -0.01 29.23
C TYR A 21 23.26 -0.08 27.77
N LEU A 22 24.17 -0.31 26.82
CA LEU A 22 23.82 -0.46 25.41
C LEU A 22 22.90 -1.67 25.19
N ALA A 23 23.18 -2.80 25.85
CA ALA A 23 22.35 -3.99 25.78
C ALA A 23 20.95 -3.74 26.35
N LEU A 24 20.85 -3.05 27.50
CA LEU A 24 19.56 -2.65 28.08
C LEU A 24 18.78 -1.70 27.18
N GLU A 25 19.45 -0.72 26.58
CA GLU A 25 18.82 0.23 25.65
C GLU A 25 18.36 -0.47 24.36
N LEU A 26 19.18 -1.38 23.80
CA LEU A 26 18.81 -2.21 22.66
C LEU A 26 17.66 -3.15 22.99
N GLN A 27 17.65 -3.76 24.17
CA GLN A 27 16.55 -4.58 24.65
C GLN A 27 15.27 -3.75 24.81
N TYR A 28 15.36 -2.54 25.37
CA TYR A 28 14.21 -1.65 25.52
C TYR A 28 13.65 -1.20 24.16
N ARG A 29 14.53 -0.81 23.22
CA ARG A 29 14.16 -0.44 21.85
C ARG A 29 13.61 -1.59 21.02
N SER A 30 13.98 -2.84 21.35
CA SER A 30 13.48 -4.04 20.67
C SER A 30 12.22 -4.63 21.31
N ARG A 31 11.68 -4.03 22.38
CA ARG A 31 10.41 -4.49 22.97
C ARG A 31 9.29 -4.44 21.93
N PRO A 32 8.44 -5.48 21.86
CA PRO A 32 7.31 -5.49 20.94
C PRO A 32 6.45 -4.26 21.18
N GLY A 33 6.31 -3.45 20.14
CA GLY A 33 5.61 -2.19 20.21
C GLY A 33 4.10 -2.33 20.08
N ASN A 34 3.47 -1.19 19.81
CA ASN A 34 2.05 -1.11 19.56
C ASN A 34 1.67 -1.73 18.19
N ALA A 35 1.16 -2.95 18.23
CA ALA A 35 0.64 -3.68 17.07
C ALA A 35 -0.90 -3.68 17.02
N LEU A 36 -1.56 -2.65 17.57
CA LEU A 36 -2.98 -2.45 17.34
C LEU A 36 -3.18 -1.79 15.97
N GLU A 37 -3.93 -2.45 15.11
CA GLU A 37 -4.19 -2.01 13.74
C GLU A 37 -5.69 -1.97 13.47
N LEU A 38 -6.12 -0.95 12.73
CA LEU A 38 -7.46 -0.84 12.18
C LEU A 38 -7.49 -1.47 10.78
N THR A 39 -8.41 -2.40 10.52
CA THR A 39 -8.58 -3.04 9.21
C THR A 39 -9.12 -2.05 8.17
N SER A 40 -9.06 -2.35 6.87
CA SER A 40 -9.82 -1.56 5.86
C SER A 40 -11.33 -1.71 6.04
N GLY A 41 -11.77 -2.87 6.52
CA GLY A 41 -13.18 -3.18 6.69
C GLY A 41 -13.90 -3.47 5.38
N GLU A 42 -15.21 -3.63 5.46
CA GLU A 42 -16.10 -3.76 4.31
C GLU A 42 -16.87 -2.47 4.12
N TRP A 43 -16.98 -2.01 2.87
CA TRP A 43 -17.65 -0.76 2.52
C TRP A 43 -18.69 -0.98 1.45
N HIS A 44 -19.86 -0.37 1.64
CA HIS A 44 -20.93 -0.42 0.65
C HIS A 44 -21.77 0.86 0.68
N LEU A 45 -22.38 1.17 -0.46
CA LEU A 45 -23.29 2.28 -0.61
C LEU A 45 -24.71 1.80 -0.24
N ALA A 46 -25.13 2.07 1.00
CA ALA A 46 -26.43 1.64 1.53
C ALA A 46 -27.61 2.41 0.91
N VAL A 47 -27.38 3.67 0.51
CA VAL A 47 -28.33 4.50 -0.24
C VAL A 47 -27.59 5.13 -1.41
N ALA A 48 -28.17 5.07 -2.61
CA ALA A 48 -27.59 5.55 -3.86
C ALA A 48 -28.64 6.33 -4.66
N GLU A 49 -29.10 7.46 -4.14
CA GLU A 49 -30.06 8.36 -4.78
C GLU A 49 -29.35 9.55 -5.43
N PRO A 50 -29.95 10.22 -6.45
CA PRO A 50 -29.28 11.28 -7.20
C PRO A 50 -28.68 12.42 -6.36
N GLU A 51 -29.30 12.75 -5.22
CA GLU A 51 -28.87 13.84 -4.33
C GLU A 51 -28.49 13.36 -2.92
N ASN A 52 -28.47 12.04 -2.70
CA ASN A 52 -28.26 11.46 -1.38
C ASN A 52 -27.57 10.09 -1.46
N TYR A 53 -26.33 10.04 -0.98
CA TYR A 53 -25.54 8.83 -0.85
C TYR A 53 -25.28 8.53 0.63
N LEU A 54 -25.55 7.29 1.06
CA LEU A 54 -25.16 6.80 2.39
C LEU A 54 -24.09 5.74 2.24
N LEU A 55 -22.84 6.11 2.51
CA LEU A 55 -21.72 5.19 2.50
C LEU A 55 -21.51 4.61 3.91
N VAL A 56 -21.45 3.28 4.02
CA VAL A 56 -21.29 2.58 5.30
C VAL A 56 -20.05 1.69 5.24
N GLY A 57 -19.18 1.84 6.24
CA GLY A 57 -17.99 1.03 6.44
C GLY A 57 -18.04 0.29 7.78
N GLU A 58 -17.76 -1.01 7.78
CA GLU A 58 -17.64 -1.82 8.99
C GLU A 58 -16.19 -2.29 9.16
N MET A 59 -15.56 -1.89 10.27
CA MET A 59 -14.12 -2.03 10.48
C MET A 59 -13.81 -2.67 11.83
N GLU A 60 -12.60 -3.22 11.97
CA GLU A 60 -12.16 -3.89 13.20
C GLU A 60 -10.82 -3.30 13.70
N LEU A 61 -10.77 -2.93 14.98
CA LEU A 61 -9.52 -2.68 15.69
C LEU A 61 -9.01 -4.02 16.22
N CYS A 62 -7.85 -4.46 15.73
CA CYS A 62 -7.24 -5.74 16.06
C CYS A 62 -5.99 -5.53 16.91
N ASN A 63 -5.98 -6.02 18.16
CA ASN A 63 -4.76 -6.01 18.97
C ASN A 63 -3.92 -7.25 18.68
N ARG A 64 -2.87 -7.08 17.87
CA ARG A 64 -1.93 -8.15 17.47
C ARG A 64 -0.71 -8.25 18.38
N THR A 65 -0.68 -7.51 19.48
CA THR A 65 0.42 -7.63 20.45
C THR A 65 0.36 -8.99 21.16
N LYS A 66 1.50 -9.44 21.70
CA LYS A 66 1.56 -10.72 22.43
C LYS A 66 1.25 -10.59 23.92
N SER A 67 1.34 -9.39 24.48
CA SER A 67 1.34 -9.19 25.93
C SER A 67 0.79 -7.84 26.40
N LEU A 68 0.36 -6.96 25.48
CA LEU A 68 -0.01 -5.59 25.83
C LEU A 68 -1.49 -5.35 25.52
N GLU A 69 -2.26 -5.01 26.54
CA GLU A 69 -3.58 -4.41 26.30
C GLU A 69 -3.36 -2.98 25.81
N ILE A 70 -4.11 -2.59 24.78
CA ILE A 70 -3.97 -1.28 24.16
C ILE A 70 -5.30 -0.56 24.26
N MET A 71 -5.26 0.65 24.83
CA MET A 71 -6.41 1.53 24.93
C MET A 71 -6.52 2.38 23.67
N VAL A 72 -7.74 2.57 23.19
CA VAL A 72 -8.08 3.46 22.08
C VAL A 72 -8.99 4.57 22.64
N PRO A 73 -8.40 5.65 23.17
CA PRO A 73 -9.18 6.70 23.83
C PRO A 73 -9.94 7.59 22.84
N GLU A 74 -9.44 7.73 21.62
CA GLU A 74 -9.95 8.67 20.63
C GLU A 74 -9.96 8.00 19.25
N ILE A 75 -11.06 8.19 18.50
CA ILE A 75 -11.16 7.89 17.08
C ILE A 75 -12.00 8.98 16.40
N GLN A 76 -11.59 9.37 15.20
CA GLN A 76 -12.27 10.34 14.35
C GLN A 76 -12.09 9.94 12.89
N ALA A 77 -13.03 10.33 12.04
CA ALA A 77 -13.01 10.01 10.63
C ALA A 77 -13.24 11.28 9.80
N GLU A 78 -12.24 11.62 9.01
CA GLU A 78 -12.30 12.72 8.04
C GLU A 78 -12.51 12.16 6.64
N VAL A 79 -13.30 12.84 5.81
CA VAL A 79 -13.58 12.40 4.45
C VAL A 79 -13.14 13.46 3.46
N LYS A 80 -12.40 13.04 2.43
CA LYS A 80 -12.12 13.84 1.24
C LYS A 80 -12.84 13.20 0.06
N LEU A 81 -13.88 13.86 -0.43
CA LEU A 81 -14.55 13.45 -1.66
C LEU A 81 -13.69 13.86 -2.86
N LEU A 82 -13.59 12.96 -3.85
CA LEU A 82 -12.92 13.19 -5.12
C LEU A 82 -13.96 13.08 -6.24
N SER A 83 -14.01 14.10 -7.09
CA SER A 83 -15.03 14.26 -8.12
C SER A 83 -14.42 14.74 -9.43
N GLY A 84 -15.10 14.44 -10.54
CA GLY A 84 -14.83 15.07 -11.83
C GLY A 84 -15.39 16.49 -11.96
N ALA A 85 -16.23 16.93 -11.00
CA ALA A 85 -16.90 18.22 -11.00
C ALA A 85 -16.71 18.96 -9.66
N SER A 86 -17.19 20.22 -9.59
CA SER A 86 -17.16 21.01 -8.36
C SER A 86 -17.95 20.32 -7.24
N LEU A 87 -17.43 20.43 -6.01
CA LEU A 87 -18.03 19.91 -4.77
C LEU A 87 -18.69 21.01 -3.93
N GLU A 88 -18.78 22.25 -4.43
CA GLU A 88 -19.27 23.39 -3.65
C GLU A 88 -20.66 23.18 -3.04
N LYS A 89 -21.53 22.45 -3.75
CA LYS A 89 -22.89 22.11 -3.31
C LYS A 89 -23.01 20.71 -2.69
N VAL A 90 -21.89 20.06 -2.41
CA VAL A 90 -21.86 18.71 -1.83
C VAL A 90 -21.36 18.82 -0.40
N ASN A 91 -22.21 18.42 0.54
CA ASN A 91 -21.89 18.35 1.96
C ASN A 91 -21.90 16.89 2.41
N TYR A 92 -21.18 16.59 3.49
CA TYR A 92 -21.24 15.29 4.13
C TYR A 92 -21.27 15.38 5.65
N GLN A 93 -21.86 14.39 6.29
CA GLN A 93 -21.81 14.20 7.73
C GLN A 93 -21.29 12.80 8.05
N THR A 94 -20.27 12.72 8.90
CA THR A 94 -19.69 11.46 9.35
C THR A 94 -20.19 11.10 10.75
N ARG A 95 -20.50 9.82 10.97
CA ARG A 95 -20.82 9.24 12.29
C ARG A 95 -19.96 8.02 12.53
N ILE A 96 -19.53 7.82 13.78
CA ILE A 96 -18.77 6.65 14.21
C ILE A 96 -19.54 5.96 15.32
N ILE A 97 -19.89 4.70 15.10
CA ILE A 97 -20.69 3.92 16.04
C ILE A 97 -19.81 2.77 16.55
N PRO A 98 -19.43 2.76 17.85
CA PRO A 98 -18.69 1.66 18.43
C PRO A 98 -19.55 0.40 18.54
N PHE A 99 -18.95 -0.75 18.25
CA PHE A 99 -19.54 -2.07 18.45
C PHE A 99 -18.62 -2.90 19.35
N HIS A 100 -18.57 -2.51 20.61
CA HIS A 100 -17.82 -3.21 21.67
C HIS A 100 -18.60 -4.43 22.15
N GLU A 101 -17.90 -5.48 22.60
CA GLU A 101 -18.53 -6.73 23.05
C GLU A 101 -19.26 -6.55 24.40
N ASP A 102 -18.76 -5.65 25.25
CA ASP A 102 -19.16 -5.46 26.65
C ASP A 102 -19.81 -4.10 26.92
N ALA A 103 -20.01 -3.26 25.90
CA ALA A 103 -20.62 -1.94 26.05
C ALA A 103 -21.42 -1.53 24.81
N SER A 104 -22.65 -1.06 25.03
CA SER A 104 -23.51 -0.56 23.95
C SER A 104 -23.10 0.84 23.49
N ALA A 105 -23.31 1.11 22.20
CA ALA A 105 -23.11 2.44 21.63
C ALA A 105 -24.02 3.47 22.32
N ARG A 106 -23.48 4.68 22.50
CA ARG A 106 -24.26 5.81 23.03
C ARG A 106 -25.11 6.43 21.91
N PRO A 107 -26.28 7.01 22.23
CA PRO A 107 -27.14 7.66 21.24
C PRO A 107 -26.55 8.92 20.59
N ASP A 108 -25.48 9.48 21.16
CA ASP A 108 -24.78 10.68 20.68
C ASP A 108 -23.59 10.37 19.77
N ASP A 109 -23.44 9.12 19.32
CA ASP A 109 -22.33 8.62 18.49
C ASP A 109 -20.94 8.87 19.13
N TYR A 110 -20.87 9.05 20.45
CA TYR A 110 -19.62 9.29 21.16
C TYR A 110 -18.76 8.03 21.23
N TRP A 111 -17.53 8.12 20.75
CA TRP A 111 -16.51 7.11 21.02
C TRP A 111 -15.99 7.27 22.45
N PHE A 112 -16.38 6.33 23.31
CA PHE A 112 -15.79 6.22 24.63
C PHE A 112 -14.51 5.38 24.59
N ALA A 113 -13.58 5.70 25.48
CA ALA A 113 -12.30 5.04 25.50
C ALA A 113 -12.45 3.53 25.76
N TYR A 114 -11.78 2.72 24.93
CA TYR A 114 -11.95 1.28 24.95
C TYR A 114 -10.61 0.54 25.01
N ILE A 115 -10.53 -0.52 25.82
CA ILE A 115 -9.33 -1.36 25.93
C ILE A 115 -9.51 -2.59 25.04
N VAL A 116 -8.69 -2.71 24.01
CA VAL A 116 -8.62 -3.91 23.19
C VAL A 116 -7.63 -4.87 23.82
N LYS A 117 -8.13 -5.96 24.41
CA LYS A 117 -7.32 -6.99 25.07
C LYS A 117 -6.41 -7.72 24.07
N VAL A 118 -5.37 -8.37 24.60
CA VAL A 118 -4.40 -9.15 23.82
C VAL A 118 -5.11 -10.18 22.95
N GLY A 119 -4.83 -10.17 21.64
CA GLY A 119 -5.43 -11.11 20.67
C GLY A 119 -6.93 -10.94 20.44
N LYS A 120 -7.55 -9.90 21.00
CA LYS A 120 -8.96 -9.56 20.81
C LYS A 120 -9.12 -8.47 19.75
N LYS A 121 -10.36 -8.32 19.31
CA LYS A 121 -10.78 -7.29 18.37
C LYS A 121 -12.04 -6.60 18.87
N THR A 122 -12.26 -5.37 18.41
CA THR A 122 -13.53 -4.68 18.57
C THR A 122 -13.95 -4.08 17.24
N LYS A 123 -15.26 -4.02 17.00
CA LYS A 123 -15.82 -3.48 15.78
C LYS A 123 -16.17 -2.00 15.94
N LEU A 124 -16.19 -1.29 14.82
CA LEU A 124 -16.80 0.02 14.70
C LEU A 124 -17.43 0.16 13.31
N LYS A 125 -18.44 1.02 13.22
CA LYS A 125 -19.05 1.39 11.95
C LYS A 125 -18.88 2.87 11.71
N ILE A 126 -18.52 3.20 10.48
CA ILE A 126 -18.47 4.57 10.01
C ILE A 126 -19.61 4.74 9.00
N SER A 127 -20.42 5.78 9.19
CA SER A 127 -21.48 6.14 8.25
C SER A 127 -21.23 7.55 7.74
N ILE A 128 -21.25 7.72 6.43
CA ILE A 128 -21.00 9.00 5.76
C ILE A 128 -22.24 9.31 4.92
N ASP A 129 -23.05 10.24 5.39
CA ASP A 129 -24.23 10.76 4.70
C ASP A 129 -23.76 11.92 3.82
N ILE A 130 -23.80 11.74 2.49
CA ILE A 130 -23.34 12.69 1.48
C ILE A 130 -24.57 13.23 0.75
N ARG A 131 -24.74 14.55 0.74
CA ARG A 131 -25.89 15.21 0.11
C ARG A 131 -25.44 16.36 -0.79
N GLY A 132 -26.10 16.50 -1.93
CA GLY A 132 -25.83 17.60 -2.84
C GLY A 132 -26.20 17.29 -4.29
N GLU A 133 -25.96 18.25 -5.17
CA GLU A 133 -26.19 18.08 -6.60
C GLU A 133 -25.08 17.27 -7.28
N ASN A 134 -25.41 16.55 -8.36
CA ASN A 134 -24.46 15.84 -9.25
C ASN A 134 -23.57 14.80 -8.53
N LEU A 135 -24.14 14.00 -7.62
CA LEU A 135 -23.39 12.96 -6.92
C LEU A 135 -22.88 11.84 -7.86
N ASP A 136 -23.42 11.72 -9.08
CA ASP A 136 -22.96 10.82 -10.14
C ASP A 136 -21.56 11.15 -10.70
N GLN A 137 -21.07 12.37 -10.41
CA GLN A 137 -19.73 12.83 -10.75
C GLN A 137 -18.68 12.47 -9.70
N LEU A 138 -19.10 12.02 -8.51
CA LEU A 138 -18.20 11.49 -7.49
C LEU A 138 -17.47 10.26 -8.02
N LYS A 139 -16.14 10.26 -7.88
CA LYS A 139 -15.28 9.15 -8.31
C LYS A 139 -14.96 8.23 -7.14
N SER A 140 -14.59 8.81 -6.00
CA SER A 140 -14.21 8.07 -4.80
C SER A 140 -14.35 8.93 -3.55
N ALA A 141 -14.39 8.27 -2.40
CA ALA A 141 -14.24 8.89 -1.08
C ALA A 141 -12.93 8.41 -0.46
N TRP A 142 -12.07 9.34 -0.03
CA TRP A 142 -10.89 9.03 0.76
C TRP A 142 -11.19 9.29 2.24
N ILE A 143 -11.31 8.22 3.01
CA ILE A 143 -11.57 8.23 4.44
C ILE A 143 -10.24 8.14 5.18
N LYS A 144 -9.99 9.11 6.07
CA LYS A 144 -8.86 9.14 7.00
C LYS A 144 -9.41 8.89 8.40
N VAL A 145 -9.22 7.67 8.90
CA VAL A 145 -9.60 7.32 10.27
C VAL A 145 -8.41 7.58 11.19
N ASN A 146 -8.46 8.71 11.89
CA ASN A 146 -7.49 9.11 12.89
C ASN A 146 -7.83 8.41 14.22
N TYR A 147 -6.91 7.65 14.78
CA TYR A 147 -7.10 7.04 16.08
C TYR A 147 -5.85 7.11 16.93
N ILE A 148 -6.05 7.22 18.23
CA ILE A 148 -4.98 7.22 19.20
C ILE A 148 -4.86 5.82 19.78
N THR A 149 -3.63 5.35 19.86
CA THR A 149 -3.32 4.17 20.66
C THR A 149 -2.55 4.59 21.90
N TYR A 150 -2.99 4.11 23.06
CA TYR A 150 -2.44 4.46 24.36
C TYR A 150 -2.05 3.19 25.13
N GLY A 151 -0.81 3.15 25.59
CA GLY A 151 -0.23 2.01 26.29
C GLY A 151 1.20 2.30 26.78
N PRO A 152 2.04 1.28 27.03
CA PRO A 152 3.39 1.48 27.57
C PRO A 152 4.34 2.32 26.71
N GLN A 153 4.08 2.43 25.40
CA GLN A 153 4.83 3.31 24.49
C GLN A 153 4.30 4.76 24.51
N GLY A 154 3.36 5.08 25.39
CA GLY A 154 2.71 6.38 25.48
C GLY A 154 1.55 6.53 24.49
N ARG A 155 1.33 7.77 24.06
CA ARG A 155 0.26 8.18 23.14
C ARG A 155 0.79 8.20 21.72
N ILE A 156 0.33 7.27 20.88
CA ILE A 156 0.77 7.15 19.48
C ILE A 156 -0.43 7.44 18.57
N PRO A 157 -0.41 8.56 17.83
CA PRO A 157 -1.38 8.80 16.78
C PRO A 157 -1.13 7.87 15.60
N LYS A 158 -2.21 7.34 15.04
CA LYS A 158 -2.23 6.50 13.84
C LYS A 158 -3.35 6.98 12.92
N VAL A 159 -3.14 6.79 11.63
CA VAL A 159 -4.13 7.06 10.59
C VAL A 159 -4.34 5.76 9.82
N ARG A 160 -5.60 5.38 9.58
CA ARG A 160 -5.94 4.40 8.56
C ARG A 160 -6.53 5.15 7.38
N HIS A 161 -5.85 5.07 6.24
CA HIS A 161 -6.37 5.57 4.98
C HIS A 161 -7.19 4.47 4.33
N ILE A 162 -8.42 4.80 3.93
CA ILE A 162 -9.29 3.94 3.12
C ILE A 162 -9.76 4.71 1.90
N VAL A 163 -9.62 4.14 0.71
CA VAL A 163 -10.19 4.73 -0.51
C VAL A 163 -11.36 3.87 -0.95
N VAL A 164 -12.55 4.47 -1.01
CA VAL A 164 -13.77 3.78 -1.46
C VAL A 164 -14.14 4.28 -2.86
N PRO A 165 -14.12 3.42 -3.89
CA PRO A 165 -14.60 3.77 -5.22
C PRO A 165 -16.12 3.94 -5.21
N LEU A 166 -16.61 5.02 -5.82
CA LEU A 166 -18.04 5.34 -5.91
C LEU A 166 -18.61 5.13 -7.33
N LYS A 167 -17.74 4.90 -8.31
CA LYS A 167 -18.12 4.77 -9.72
C LYS A 167 -17.54 3.50 -10.32
N PHE A 168 -18.41 2.68 -10.89
CA PHE A 168 -18.06 1.40 -11.49
C PHE A 168 -18.46 1.38 -12.96
N PRO A 169 -17.53 1.13 -13.90
CA PRO A 169 -17.90 0.97 -15.30
C PRO A 169 -18.70 -0.33 -15.51
N ASP A 170 -19.51 -0.36 -16.57
CA ASP A 170 -20.18 -1.59 -17.00
C ASP A 170 -19.12 -2.62 -17.45
N PRO A 171 -19.01 -3.78 -16.77
CA PRO A 171 -18.01 -4.77 -17.14
C PRO A 171 -18.23 -5.39 -18.53
N LYS A 172 -19.41 -5.23 -19.13
CA LYS A 172 -19.73 -5.70 -20.48
C LYS A 172 -19.51 -4.65 -21.57
N ALA A 173 -19.12 -3.42 -21.20
CA ALA A 173 -18.78 -2.40 -22.18
C ALA A 173 -17.62 -2.89 -23.06
N ILE A 174 -17.77 -2.71 -24.38
CA ILE A 174 -16.79 -3.20 -25.36
C ILE A 174 -15.47 -2.42 -25.15
N PRO A 175 -14.36 -3.10 -24.84
CA PRO A 175 -13.09 -2.42 -24.64
C PRO A 175 -12.51 -1.95 -25.99
N ASN A 176 -11.74 -0.86 -25.94
CA ASN A 176 -11.05 -0.37 -27.12
C ASN A 176 -10.00 -1.38 -27.57
N GLN A 177 -10.08 -1.84 -28.82
CA GLN A 177 -9.07 -2.70 -29.43
C GLN A 177 -7.90 -1.88 -29.96
N ARG A 178 -6.68 -2.32 -29.72
CA ARG A 178 -5.46 -1.77 -30.33
C ARG A 178 -4.63 -2.90 -30.92
N GLU A 179 -4.11 -2.70 -32.12
CA GLU A 179 -3.15 -3.63 -32.70
C GLU A 179 -1.77 -3.41 -32.07
N ALA A 180 -1.12 -4.49 -31.68
CA ALA A 180 0.24 -4.51 -31.17
C ALA A 180 1.09 -5.51 -31.97
N GLN A 181 2.39 -5.55 -31.70
CA GLN A 181 3.26 -6.50 -32.38
C GLN A 181 2.94 -7.92 -31.89
N ASN A 182 2.63 -8.83 -32.81
CA ASN A 182 2.30 -10.24 -32.55
C ASN A 182 1.07 -10.46 -31.64
N ALA A 183 0.25 -9.44 -31.40
CA ALA A 183 -0.95 -9.54 -30.58
C ALA A 183 -1.94 -8.41 -30.86
N THR A 184 -3.20 -8.65 -30.53
CA THR A 184 -4.21 -7.62 -30.35
C THR A 184 -4.39 -7.37 -28.85
N VAL A 185 -4.43 -6.11 -28.42
CA VAL A 185 -4.54 -5.75 -26.99
C VAL A 185 -5.81 -4.96 -26.70
N PHE A 186 -6.40 -5.23 -25.54
CA PHE A 186 -7.64 -4.61 -25.06
C PHE A 186 -7.40 -4.02 -23.67
N PRO A 187 -7.18 -2.71 -23.55
CA PRO A 187 -7.15 -2.03 -22.25
C PRO A 187 -8.54 -2.09 -21.62
N ILE A 188 -8.63 -2.70 -20.44
CA ILE A 188 -9.88 -2.97 -19.76
C ILE A 188 -10.12 -1.88 -18.72
N ARG A 189 -11.20 -1.11 -18.90
CA ARG A 189 -11.55 -0.03 -17.97
C ARG A 189 -12.10 -0.62 -16.68
N THR A 190 -11.53 -0.21 -15.55
CA THR A 190 -11.99 -0.59 -14.22
C THR A 190 -12.51 0.63 -13.47
N HIS A 191 -13.09 0.40 -12.29
CA HIS A 191 -13.17 1.46 -11.29
C HIS A 191 -11.76 1.74 -10.73
N LEU A 192 -11.63 2.77 -9.88
CA LEU A 192 -10.38 2.98 -9.15
C LEU A 192 -10.11 1.75 -8.28
N LEU A 193 -9.06 0.99 -8.61
CA LEU A 193 -8.67 -0.19 -7.82
C LEU A 193 -8.07 0.25 -6.49
N THR A 194 -8.46 -0.41 -5.41
CA THR A 194 -8.15 -0.05 -4.03
C THR A 194 -7.88 -1.29 -3.19
N GLU A 195 -7.44 -1.10 -1.95
CA GLU A 195 -7.24 -2.15 -0.95
C GLU A 195 -8.52 -2.87 -0.50
N LEU A 196 -9.68 -2.49 -1.04
CA LEU A 196 -10.96 -3.16 -0.83
C LEU A 196 -11.23 -4.23 -1.89
N ASP A 197 -10.43 -4.28 -2.95
CA ASP A 197 -10.62 -5.20 -4.07
C ASP A 197 -9.87 -6.52 -3.89
N ASP A 198 -10.34 -7.56 -4.59
CA ASP A 198 -9.60 -8.81 -4.77
C ASP A 198 -9.13 -8.91 -6.23
N PRO A 199 -7.83 -9.16 -6.48
CA PRO A 199 -7.31 -9.13 -7.85
C PRO A 199 -7.93 -10.21 -8.75
N ILE A 200 -8.33 -11.36 -8.21
CA ILE A 200 -8.95 -12.44 -8.98
C ILE A 200 -10.39 -12.05 -9.34
N GLU A 201 -11.14 -11.49 -8.39
CA GLU A 201 -12.49 -10.99 -8.64
C GLU A 201 -12.51 -9.81 -9.63
N ILE A 202 -11.47 -8.95 -9.63
CA ILE A 202 -11.30 -7.91 -10.66
C ILE A 202 -11.15 -8.53 -12.06
N VAL A 203 -10.32 -9.56 -12.21
CA VAL A 203 -10.16 -10.26 -13.50
C VAL A 203 -11.48 -10.93 -13.92
N LYS A 204 -12.16 -11.63 -13.01
CA LYS A 204 -13.46 -12.26 -13.30
C LYS A 204 -14.51 -11.25 -13.71
N ARG A 205 -14.56 -10.09 -13.03
CA ARG A 205 -15.55 -9.06 -13.28
C ARG A 205 -15.32 -8.37 -14.61
N TYR A 206 -14.11 -7.86 -14.85
CA TYR A 206 -13.84 -6.95 -15.96
C TYR A 206 -13.18 -7.60 -17.18
N VAL A 207 -12.46 -8.71 -17.03
CA VAL A 207 -11.67 -9.31 -18.11
C VAL A 207 -12.36 -10.51 -18.74
N VAL A 208 -12.83 -11.45 -17.90
CA VAL A 208 -13.47 -12.70 -18.36
C VAL A 208 -14.63 -12.47 -19.36
N PRO A 209 -15.48 -11.43 -19.24
CA PRO A 209 -16.52 -11.17 -20.23
C PRO A 209 -16.01 -10.94 -21.67
N HIS A 210 -14.73 -10.58 -21.85
CA HIS A 210 -14.12 -10.26 -23.14
C HIS A 210 -13.06 -11.29 -23.58
N ALA A 211 -12.72 -12.22 -22.69
CA ALA A 211 -11.60 -13.14 -22.87
C ALA A 211 -11.98 -14.38 -23.71
N GLN A 212 -10.99 -14.89 -24.42
CA GLN A 212 -11.05 -16.13 -25.21
C GLN A 212 -9.99 -17.13 -24.73
N PRO A 213 -10.17 -18.44 -24.98
CA PRO A 213 -9.13 -19.43 -24.69
C PRO A 213 -7.80 -19.06 -25.36
N GLY A 214 -6.72 -19.05 -24.58
CA GLY A 214 -5.39 -18.65 -25.04
C GLY A 214 -5.05 -17.17 -24.82
N ASP A 215 -6.01 -16.34 -24.43
CA ASP A 215 -5.73 -14.95 -24.05
C ASP A 215 -4.91 -14.88 -22.75
N ILE A 216 -4.23 -13.74 -22.58
CA ILE A 216 -3.35 -13.43 -21.45
C ILE A 216 -3.83 -12.14 -20.79
N VAL A 217 -4.05 -12.16 -19.48
CA VAL A 217 -4.37 -10.95 -18.70
C VAL A 217 -3.11 -10.39 -18.05
N THR A 218 -2.91 -9.08 -18.15
CA THR A 218 -1.83 -8.38 -17.46
C THR A 218 -2.37 -7.34 -16.51
N ILE A 219 -1.83 -7.29 -15.29
CA ILE A 219 -2.16 -6.28 -14.27
C ILE A 219 -0.91 -5.44 -14.00
N GLY A 220 -1.06 -4.12 -13.96
CA GLY A 220 0.03 -3.21 -13.61
C GLY A 220 0.56 -3.42 -12.19
N GLU A 221 1.86 -3.22 -12.00
CA GLU A 221 2.55 -3.33 -10.70
C GLU A 221 1.89 -2.46 -9.62
N THR A 222 1.73 -1.16 -9.91
CA THR A 222 1.22 -0.18 -8.95
C THR A 222 -0.23 -0.45 -8.55
N PRO A 223 -1.21 -0.66 -9.47
CA PRO A 223 -2.56 -1.04 -9.09
C PRO A 223 -2.62 -2.32 -8.23
N LEU A 224 -1.78 -3.32 -8.51
CA LEU A 224 -1.73 -4.51 -7.69
C LEU A 224 -1.21 -4.21 -6.27
N ALA A 225 -0.16 -3.39 -6.15
CA ALA A 225 0.33 -2.95 -4.86
C ALA A 225 -0.75 -2.20 -4.05
N LEU A 226 -1.56 -1.36 -4.71
CA LEU A 226 -2.69 -0.68 -4.07
C LEU A 226 -3.74 -1.68 -3.56
N ILE A 227 -4.11 -2.67 -4.37
CA ILE A 227 -5.02 -3.75 -3.96
C ILE A 227 -4.48 -4.51 -2.74
N GLN A 228 -3.17 -4.72 -2.68
CA GLN A 228 -2.52 -5.36 -1.53
C GLN A 228 -2.35 -4.44 -0.31
N GLY A 229 -2.82 -3.19 -0.36
CA GLY A 229 -2.66 -2.20 0.71
C GLY A 229 -1.20 -1.78 0.93
N ARG A 230 -0.36 -1.90 -0.10
CA ARG A 230 1.08 -1.64 -0.04
C ARG A 230 1.43 -0.19 -0.39
N PHE A 231 0.80 0.72 0.33
CA PHE A 231 1.04 2.16 0.22
C PHE A 231 1.13 2.79 1.60
N ARG A 232 1.84 3.91 1.71
CA ARG A 232 2.01 4.64 2.96
C ARG A 232 1.97 6.14 2.72
N HIS A 233 1.15 6.84 3.50
CA HIS A 233 1.16 8.29 3.46
C HIS A 233 2.43 8.80 4.17
N PRO A 234 3.14 9.81 3.64
CA PRO A 234 4.37 10.32 4.24
C PRO A 234 4.23 10.75 5.71
N THR A 235 3.03 11.15 6.17
CA THR A 235 2.79 11.50 7.58
C THR A 235 2.87 10.31 8.54
N ASP A 236 2.66 9.10 8.03
CA ASP A 236 2.66 7.87 8.83
C ASP A 236 4.05 7.25 8.90
N VAL A 237 4.96 7.71 8.03
CA VAL A 237 6.36 7.27 8.00
C VAL A 237 7.15 8.12 8.98
N LYS A 238 7.96 7.46 9.83
CA LYS A 238 8.84 8.13 10.80
C LYS A 238 10.30 7.89 10.43
N PRO A 239 10.93 8.75 9.61
CA PRO A 239 12.30 8.53 9.18
C PRO A 239 13.30 8.54 10.34
N GLY A 240 13.99 7.42 10.48
CA GLY A 240 15.08 7.19 11.41
C GLY A 240 16.40 7.74 10.89
N TRP A 241 17.47 7.51 11.66
CA TRP A 241 18.80 8.04 11.37
C TRP A 241 19.35 7.56 10.01
N VAL A 242 19.21 6.26 9.73
CA VAL A 242 19.70 5.65 8.47
C VAL A 242 19.02 6.30 7.27
N ALA A 243 17.69 6.40 7.29
CA ALA A 243 16.92 6.95 6.19
C ALA A 243 17.27 8.42 5.91
N LYS A 244 17.35 9.24 6.98
CA LYS A 244 17.71 10.66 6.90
C LYS A 244 19.13 10.94 6.42
N ARG A 245 20.04 9.95 6.40
CA ARG A 245 21.43 10.15 5.98
C ARG A 245 21.71 9.54 4.62
N ILE A 246 21.21 8.34 4.37
CA ILE A 246 21.48 7.62 3.13
C ILE A 246 20.75 8.25 1.94
N CYS A 247 19.55 8.81 2.14
CA CYS A 247 18.74 9.38 1.06
C CYS A 247 19.48 10.46 0.24
N TYR A 248 20.34 11.27 0.87
CA TYR A 248 21.12 12.33 0.20
C TYR A 248 22.15 11.83 -0.82
N PHE A 249 22.46 10.54 -0.83
CA PHE A 249 23.42 9.95 -1.78
C PHE A 249 22.75 9.39 -3.04
N PHE A 250 21.43 9.49 -3.15
CA PHE A 250 20.67 9.07 -4.33
C PHE A 250 20.38 10.27 -5.23
N LEU A 251 20.19 10.01 -6.53
CA LEU A 251 19.80 11.05 -7.46
C LEU A 251 18.42 11.60 -7.07
N PRO A 252 18.17 12.92 -7.15
CA PRO A 252 16.89 13.51 -6.73
C PRO A 252 15.64 12.93 -7.41
N THR A 253 15.81 12.32 -8.59
CA THR A 253 14.74 11.63 -9.34
C THR A 253 14.45 10.22 -8.84
N SER A 254 15.21 9.71 -7.86
CA SER A 254 15.00 8.40 -7.27
C SER A 254 14.00 8.49 -6.12
N SER A 255 13.11 7.51 -6.06
CA SER A 255 12.18 7.29 -4.95
C SER A 255 12.89 7.06 -3.60
N LEU A 256 14.18 6.77 -3.61
CA LEU A 256 14.99 6.60 -2.40
C LEU A 256 15.74 7.89 -2.00
N ALA A 257 15.54 9.00 -2.72
CA ALA A 257 16.18 10.28 -2.44
C ALA A 257 15.48 11.10 -1.34
N THR A 258 14.30 10.68 -0.88
CA THR A 258 13.67 11.27 0.30
C THR A 258 13.85 10.39 1.53
N ALA A 259 13.75 11.02 2.72
CA ALA A 259 13.85 10.29 3.97
C ALA A 259 12.65 9.35 4.20
N CYS A 260 11.47 9.68 3.68
CA CYS A 260 10.30 8.81 3.80
C CYS A 260 10.40 7.59 2.88
N GLY A 261 10.73 7.78 1.60
CA GLY A 261 10.98 6.67 0.66
C GLY A 261 12.14 5.77 1.10
N MET A 262 13.23 6.32 1.62
CA MET A 262 14.30 5.50 2.20
C MET A 262 13.83 4.76 3.46
N GLN A 263 12.98 5.37 4.30
CA GLN A 263 12.49 4.72 5.50
C GLN A 263 11.55 3.55 5.17
N THR A 264 10.74 3.63 4.09
CA THR A 264 9.91 2.48 3.69
C THR A 264 10.79 1.29 3.29
N LEU A 265 11.93 1.52 2.61
CA LEU A 265 12.90 0.45 2.36
C LEU A 265 13.50 -0.10 3.67
N VAL A 266 13.93 0.79 4.58
CA VAL A 266 14.48 0.40 5.88
C VAL A 266 13.48 -0.45 6.69
N ASP A 267 12.20 -0.14 6.63
CA ASP A 267 11.16 -0.90 7.34
C ASP A 267 10.98 -2.32 6.77
N ILE A 268 11.24 -2.53 5.47
CA ILE A 268 11.14 -3.84 4.83
C ILE A 268 12.39 -4.68 5.10
N VAL A 269 13.58 -4.11 4.86
CA VAL A 269 14.83 -4.90 4.79
C VAL A 269 15.74 -4.73 6.01
N GLY A 270 15.42 -3.76 6.87
CA GLY A 270 16.15 -3.44 8.09
C GLY A 270 17.28 -2.41 7.87
N PRO A 271 17.55 -1.54 8.87
CA PRO A 271 18.53 -0.46 8.76
C PRO A 271 19.95 -0.96 8.50
N THR A 272 20.34 -2.08 9.12
CA THR A 272 21.67 -2.69 8.95
C THR A 272 21.90 -3.15 7.51
N LYS A 273 20.90 -3.79 6.90
CA LYS A 273 21.01 -4.28 5.52
C LYS A 273 21.08 -3.12 4.53
N VAL A 274 20.31 -2.04 4.74
CA VAL A 274 20.42 -0.82 3.92
C VAL A 274 21.81 -0.21 4.01
N LEU A 275 22.39 -0.09 5.22
CA LEU A 275 23.76 0.41 5.40
C LEU A 275 24.79 -0.47 4.68
N MET A 276 24.72 -1.79 4.85
CA MET A 276 25.63 -2.72 4.17
C MET A 276 25.49 -2.65 2.65
N ALA A 277 24.25 -2.58 2.13
CA ALA A 277 23.97 -2.42 0.71
C ALA A 277 24.53 -1.09 0.16
N PHE A 278 24.43 -0.02 0.94
CA PHE A 278 24.97 1.29 0.60
C PHE A 278 26.50 1.25 0.47
N PHE A 279 27.21 0.78 1.51
CA PHE A 279 28.67 0.69 1.47
C PHE A 279 29.16 -0.29 0.40
N GLY A 280 28.54 -1.47 0.29
CA GLY A 280 28.87 -2.46 -0.74
C GLY A 280 28.62 -1.93 -2.15
N GLY A 281 27.50 -1.21 -2.36
CA GLY A 281 27.17 -0.57 -3.62
C GLY A 281 28.17 0.53 -4.00
N ALA A 282 28.63 1.33 -3.03
CA ALA A 282 29.67 2.34 -3.24
C ALA A 282 31.01 1.71 -3.64
N ILE A 283 31.45 0.65 -2.95
CA ILE A 283 32.67 -0.10 -3.32
C ILE A 283 32.53 -0.70 -4.72
N ALA A 284 31.41 -1.33 -5.03
CA ALA A 284 31.19 -1.93 -6.35
C ALA A 284 31.19 -0.88 -7.46
N LYS A 285 30.64 0.32 -7.21
CA LYS A 285 30.69 1.45 -8.14
C LYS A 285 32.14 1.89 -8.42
N LEU A 286 33.00 1.93 -7.40
CA LEU A 286 34.43 2.20 -7.57
C LEU A 286 35.14 1.10 -8.39
N LEU A 287 34.65 -0.14 -8.31
CA LEU A 287 35.10 -1.28 -9.11
C LEU A 287 34.40 -1.37 -10.49
N GLY A 288 33.71 -0.32 -10.94
CA GLY A 288 33.07 -0.26 -12.27
C GLY A 288 31.72 -0.98 -12.40
N LYS A 289 31.09 -1.38 -11.29
CA LYS A 289 29.77 -2.05 -11.25
C LYS A 289 28.70 -1.13 -10.63
N PRO A 290 28.10 -0.19 -11.39
CA PRO A 290 27.05 0.68 -10.87
C PRO A 290 25.76 -0.09 -10.55
N GLY A 291 24.93 0.45 -9.64
CA GLY A 291 23.60 -0.09 -9.34
C GLY A 291 23.54 -1.29 -8.38
N MET A 292 24.67 -1.75 -7.85
CA MET A 292 24.76 -2.89 -6.93
C MET A 292 24.02 -2.69 -5.59
N PHE A 293 23.78 -1.44 -5.18
CA PHE A 293 22.95 -1.12 -4.01
C PHE A 293 21.61 -1.87 -4.07
N TYR A 294 20.92 -1.81 -5.20
CA TYR A 294 19.60 -2.41 -5.36
C TYR A 294 19.63 -3.94 -5.29
N GLN A 295 20.72 -4.56 -5.77
CA GLN A 295 20.89 -6.01 -5.66
C GLN A 295 21.11 -6.44 -4.21
N PHE A 296 21.91 -5.68 -3.44
CA PHE A 296 22.18 -5.98 -2.04
C PHE A 296 21.03 -5.64 -1.11
N ALA A 297 20.31 -4.55 -1.37
CA ALA A 297 19.13 -4.15 -0.59
C ALA A 297 17.97 -5.15 -0.78
N GLY A 298 17.83 -5.70 -2.00
CA GLY A 298 16.81 -6.68 -2.37
C GLY A 298 15.83 -6.11 -3.39
N GLU A 299 14.99 -6.98 -3.95
CA GLU A 299 14.12 -6.64 -5.08
C GLU A 299 13.20 -5.45 -4.81
N GLN A 300 12.61 -5.38 -3.60
CA GLN A 300 11.74 -4.28 -3.18
C GLN A 300 12.41 -2.89 -3.27
N ALA A 301 13.74 -2.80 -3.15
CA ALA A 301 14.44 -1.52 -3.30
C ALA A 301 14.30 -0.91 -4.70
N ARG A 302 14.03 -1.73 -5.72
CA ARG A 302 13.78 -1.29 -7.10
C ARG A 302 12.32 -0.97 -7.39
N LEU A 303 11.43 -1.38 -6.49
CA LEU A 303 9.99 -1.33 -6.69
C LEU A 303 9.31 -0.25 -5.83
N ILE A 304 10.04 0.37 -4.90
CA ILE A 304 9.51 1.48 -4.11
C ILE A 304 9.42 2.70 -5.01
N ASP A 305 8.23 3.30 -4.99
CA ASP A 305 7.91 4.52 -5.72
C ASP A 305 7.37 5.59 -4.76
N ASP A 306 8.10 6.68 -4.61
CA ASP A 306 7.96 7.65 -3.50
C ASP A 306 7.07 8.84 -3.87
N VAL A 307 6.74 8.98 -5.16
CA VAL A 307 5.63 9.78 -5.70
C VAL A 307 5.31 9.20 -7.07
N THR A 308 4.38 8.25 -7.12
CA THR A 308 4.07 7.45 -8.32
C THR A 308 3.47 8.22 -9.50
N GLY A 309 3.18 9.52 -9.35
CA GLY A 309 2.39 10.27 -10.34
C GLY A 309 1.02 9.63 -10.60
N THR A 310 0.48 8.89 -9.64
CA THR A 310 -0.78 8.14 -9.77
C THR A 310 -2.01 9.04 -9.65
N LEU A 311 -3.17 8.42 -9.86
CA LEU A 311 -4.48 9.03 -9.63
C LEU A 311 -4.66 9.48 -8.17
N PRO A 312 -5.32 10.63 -7.93
CA PRO A 312 -5.73 11.01 -6.60
C PRO A 312 -6.59 9.97 -5.88
N PRO A 313 -6.34 9.71 -4.57
CA PRO A 313 -5.40 10.43 -3.70
C PRO A 313 -3.98 9.82 -3.65
N TYR A 314 -3.70 8.76 -4.42
CA TYR A 314 -2.45 8.00 -4.34
C TYR A 314 -1.22 8.76 -4.83
N ASP A 315 -1.42 9.88 -5.52
CA ASP A 315 -0.38 10.89 -5.82
C ASP A 315 0.32 11.42 -4.56
N GLN A 316 -0.33 11.30 -3.39
CA GLN A 316 0.19 11.71 -2.08
C GLN A 316 0.80 10.57 -1.27
N PHE A 317 0.98 9.39 -1.87
CA PHE A 317 1.43 8.18 -1.18
C PHE A 317 2.70 7.61 -1.78
N ILE A 318 3.48 6.98 -0.91
CA ILE A 318 4.58 6.10 -1.27
C ILE A 318 3.99 4.72 -1.53
N VAL A 319 4.18 4.19 -2.73
CA VAL A 319 3.71 2.84 -3.10
C VAL A 319 4.90 1.90 -3.13
N LEU A 320 4.73 0.71 -2.56
CA LEU A 320 5.75 -0.33 -2.53
C LEU A 320 5.46 -1.35 -3.64
N GLY A 321 6.46 -2.09 -4.09
CA GLY A 321 6.24 -3.17 -5.04
C GLY A 321 5.34 -4.28 -4.50
N PRO A 322 4.56 -4.97 -5.34
CA PRO A 322 3.64 -6.03 -4.92
C PRO A 322 4.35 -7.19 -4.23
N GLU A 323 3.61 -7.90 -3.39
CA GLU A 323 4.04 -9.14 -2.73
C GLU A 323 3.58 -10.37 -3.51
N ASN A 324 4.45 -11.38 -3.56
CA ASN A 324 4.18 -12.70 -4.13
C ASN A 324 3.53 -12.68 -5.54
N PRO A 325 4.03 -11.89 -6.50
CA PRO A 325 3.39 -11.74 -7.81
C PRO A 325 3.29 -13.07 -8.58
N GLN A 326 4.25 -14.00 -8.41
CA GLN A 326 4.20 -15.32 -9.04
C GLN A 326 3.03 -16.16 -8.52
N GLN A 327 2.82 -16.18 -7.20
CA GLN A 327 1.71 -16.90 -6.61
C GLN A 327 0.37 -16.38 -7.14
N LEU A 328 0.25 -15.06 -7.31
CA LEU A 328 -0.97 -14.45 -7.82
C LEU A 328 -1.26 -14.83 -9.27
N VAL A 329 -0.27 -14.80 -10.17
CA VAL A 329 -0.51 -15.16 -11.58
C VAL A 329 -0.92 -16.62 -11.73
N ASP A 330 -0.35 -17.52 -10.93
CA ASP A 330 -0.74 -18.94 -10.89
C ASP A 330 -2.18 -19.12 -10.37
N GLN A 331 -2.58 -18.33 -9.36
CA GLN A 331 -3.96 -18.31 -8.85
C GLN A 331 -4.95 -17.75 -9.88
N ILE A 332 -4.61 -16.67 -10.60
CA ILE A 332 -5.44 -16.12 -11.68
C ILE A 332 -5.65 -17.17 -12.77
N GLN A 333 -4.57 -17.84 -13.20
CA GLN A 333 -4.66 -18.91 -14.19
C GLN A 333 -5.56 -20.05 -13.72
N THR A 334 -5.40 -20.50 -12.48
CA THR A 334 -6.24 -21.55 -11.90
C THR A 334 -7.71 -21.15 -11.85
N ALA A 335 -8.01 -19.90 -11.50
CA ALA A 335 -9.37 -19.40 -11.33
C ALA A 335 -10.08 -19.06 -12.65
N THR A 336 -9.34 -18.72 -13.70
CA THR A 336 -9.92 -18.15 -14.94
C THR A 336 -9.55 -18.90 -16.22
N GLY A 337 -8.51 -19.74 -16.18
CA GLY A 337 -7.95 -20.43 -17.35
C GLY A 337 -7.07 -19.54 -18.25
N LEU A 338 -6.95 -18.24 -17.97
CA LEU A 338 -6.15 -17.30 -18.75
C LEU A 338 -4.65 -17.44 -18.43
N GLY A 339 -3.77 -17.13 -19.39
CA GLY A 339 -2.40 -16.76 -19.04
C GLY A 339 -2.41 -15.48 -18.22
N ALA A 340 -1.47 -15.29 -17.30
CA ALA A 340 -1.45 -14.09 -16.47
C ALA A 340 -0.04 -13.54 -16.31
N ALA A 341 0.09 -12.21 -16.22
CA ALA A 341 1.35 -11.53 -15.92
C ALA A 341 1.15 -10.29 -15.06
N ILE A 342 2.14 -10.00 -14.20
CA ILE A 342 2.26 -8.73 -13.48
C ILE A 342 3.38 -7.95 -14.13
N VAL A 343 3.09 -6.72 -14.54
CA VAL A 343 3.98 -5.91 -15.38
C VAL A 343 4.12 -4.49 -14.87
N ASP A 344 5.31 -3.95 -15.03
CA ASP A 344 5.62 -2.53 -14.88
C ASP A 344 6.01 -2.00 -16.27
N VAL A 345 5.15 -1.17 -16.83
CA VAL A 345 5.28 -0.64 -18.20
C VAL A 345 5.35 0.87 -18.12
N ASN A 346 6.36 1.45 -18.76
CA ASN A 346 6.50 2.90 -18.86
C ASN A 346 6.53 3.36 -20.32
N ASP A 347 6.32 4.66 -20.53
CA ASP A 347 6.27 5.26 -21.87
C ASP A 347 7.62 5.27 -22.60
N LEU A 348 8.71 4.99 -21.89
CA LEU A 348 10.04 4.84 -22.49
C LEU A 348 10.21 3.47 -23.16
N LYS A 349 9.10 2.76 -23.43
CA LYS A 349 9.03 1.44 -24.08
C LYS A 349 9.73 0.34 -23.29
N ALA A 350 9.99 0.55 -22.00
CA ALA A 350 10.52 -0.49 -21.14
C ALA A 350 9.36 -1.24 -20.49
N VAL A 351 9.32 -2.54 -20.75
CA VAL A 351 8.38 -3.48 -20.14
C VAL A 351 9.18 -4.34 -19.18
N LYS A 352 8.79 -4.33 -17.91
CA LYS A 352 9.40 -5.13 -16.86
C LYS A 352 8.36 -6.12 -16.36
N ILE A 353 8.64 -7.40 -16.55
CA ILE A 353 7.77 -8.50 -16.13
C ILE A 353 8.19 -8.92 -14.72
N LEU A 354 7.31 -8.72 -13.74
CA LEU A 354 7.56 -9.15 -12.35
C LEU A 354 7.21 -10.62 -12.13
N ALA A 355 6.18 -11.10 -12.82
CA ALA A 355 5.76 -12.49 -12.82
C ALA A 355 4.94 -12.80 -14.06
N ALA A 356 4.98 -14.06 -14.51
CA ALA A 356 4.11 -14.56 -15.57
C ALA A 356 3.83 -16.05 -15.35
N THR A 357 2.69 -16.53 -15.85
CA THR A 357 2.41 -17.97 -15.89
C THR A 357 3.37 -18.68 -16.83
N SER A 358 3.70 -19.94 -16.54
CA SER A 358 4.74 -20.69 -17.25
C SER A 358 4.48 -20.89 -18.76
N ASN A 359 3.22 -20.81 -19.17
CA ASN A 359 2.78 -20.94 -20.56
C ASN A 359 2.79 -19.62 -21.34
N VAL A 360 3.22 -18.50 -20.72
CA VAL A 360 3.25 -17.18 -21.36
C VAL A 360 4.69 -16.84 -21.80
N SER A 361 4.83 -16.47 -23.07
CA SER A 361 6.12 -16.00 -23.60
C SER A 361 6.43 -14.58 -23.13
N THR A 362 7.60 -14.35 -22.55
CA THR A 362 8.05 -13.02 -22.15
C THR A 362 8.26 -12.10 -23.35
N SER A 363 8.74 -12.61 -24.49
CA SER A 363 8.92 -11.80 -25.69
C SER A 363 7.59 -11.31 -26.26
N LEU A 364 6.54 -12.14 -26.18
CA LEU A 364 5.20 -11.75 -26.58
C LEU A 364 4.66 -10.62 -25.68
N LEU A 365 4.84 -10.72 -24.36
CA LEU A 365 4.45 -9.68 -23.42
C LEU A 365 5.16 -8.35 -23.72
N GLU A 366 6.48 -8.39 -23.95
CA GLU A 366 7.26 -7.20 -24.30
C GLU A 366 6.78 -6.56 -25.60
N ASP A 367 6.52 -7.36 -26.64
CA ASP A 367 6.02 -6.88 -27.93
C ASP A 367 4.61 -6.29 -27.83
N ALA A 368 3.71 -6.96 -27.11
CA ALA A 368 2.33 -6.53 -26.94
C ALA A 368 2.19 -5.26 -26.09
N LEU A 369 3.03 -5.09 -25.08
CA LEU A 369 2.95 -3.98 -24.11
C LEU A 369 3.88 -2.81 -24.42
N ARG A 370 4.75 -2.92 -25.42
CA ARG A 370 5.78 -1.90 -25.75
C ARG A 370 5.23 -0.48 -25.91
N SER A 371 4.00 -0.34 -26.39
CA SER A 371 3.33 0.94 -26.63
C SER A 371 2.60 1.51 -25.40
N ASN A 372 2.70 0.85 -24.25
CA ASN A 372 1.93 1.13 -23.05
C ASN A 372 0.41 1.21 -23.32
N PRO A 373 -0.24 0.08 -23.71
CA PRO A 373 -1.65 0.10 -24.05
C PRO A 373 -2.56 0.49 -22.88
N ALA A 374 -2.11 0.27 -21.65
CA ALA A 374 -2.81 0.66 -20.43
C ALA A 374 -2.94 2.20 -20.27
N GLY A 375 -2.12 2.99 -20.94
CA GLY A 375 -2.06 4.45 -20.73
C GLY A 375 -1.44 4.83 -19.38
N ASN A 376 -1.61 6.07 -18.96
CA ASN A 376 -1.10 6.61 -17.71
C ASN A 376 -2.19 7.30 -16.90
N ALA A 377 -2.33 6.91 -15.63
CA ALA A 377 -3.19 7.53 -14.62
C ALA A 377 -4.68 7.68 -15.04
N ASP A 378 -5.03 8.61 -15.92
CA ASP A 378 -6.40 9.07 -16.16
C ASP A 378 -7.28 8.12 -16.99
N GLU A 379 -6.70 7.20 -17.77
CA GLU A 379 -7.49 6.28 -18.59
C GLU A 379 -8.26 5.23 -17.75
N GLN A 380 -7.81 4.97 -16.51
CA GLN A 380 -8.37 3.96 -15.61
C GLN A 380 -8.43 2.56 -16.24
N THR A 381 -7.37 2.20 -16.97
CA THR A 381 -7.20 0.88 -17.62
C THR A 381 -6.00 0.11 -17.05
N PRO A 382 -5.95 -0.17 -15.73
CA PRO A 382 -4.82 -0.83 -15.07
C PRO A 382 -4.65 -2.31 -15.46
N VAL A 383 -5.60 -2.86 -16.22
CA VAL A 383 -5.62 -4.23 -16.70
C VAL A 383 -5.67 -4.23 -18.22
N VAL A 384 -4.85 -5.08 -18.85
CA VAL A 384 -4.83 -5.26 -20.30
C VAL A 384 -5.03 -6.73 -20.62
N LEU A 385 -5.97 -7.02 -21.50
CA LEU A 385 -6.14 -8.34 -22.09
C LEU A 385 -5.37 -8.41 -23.40
N ILE A 386 -4.51 -9.41 -23.56
CA ILE A 386 -3.69 -9.64 -24.73
C ILE A 386 -4.19 -10.90 -25.42
N ARG A 387 -4.51 -10.76 -26.70
CA ARG A 387 -4.84 -11.86 -27.60
C ARG A 387 -3.67 -12.08 -28.56
N PRO A 388 -2.90 -13.18 -28.40
CA PRO A 388 -1.81 -13.47 -29.31
C PRO A 388 -2.30 -13.60 -30.76
N SER A 389 -1.54 -13.07 -31.71
CA SER A 389 -1.76 -13.37 -33.13
C SER A 389 -1.46 -14.85 -33.37
N SER A 390 -2.34 -15.54 -34.11
CA SER A 390 -2.20 -16.96 -34.43
C SER A 390 -0.97 -17.28 -35.27
#